data_AF-A0A7V3PKS8-F1
#
_entry.id   AF-A0A7V3PKS8-F1
#
_cell.length_a   1.000
_cell.length_b   1.000
_cell.length_c   1.000
_cell.angle_alpha   90.00
_cell.angle_beta   90.00
_cell.angle_gamma   90.00
#
_symmetry.space_group_name_H-M   'P 1'
#
loop_
_entity.id
_entity.type
_entity.pdbx_description
1 polymer ?
#
loop_
_entity_poly.entity_id
_entity_poly.type
_entity_poly.pdbx_seq_one_letter_code
_entity_poly.pdbx_strand_id
1 'polypeptide(L)' 'SEIVETRYGKVKVKVVITEYGKKYIPEFEECKKISIERNIPIAEVYNEIIKLNK' A
#
# COMPACT_ATOMS: atom_id res chain seq x y z
N SER A 1 10.31 2.58 4.69
CA SER A 1 8.83 2.46 4.63
C SER A 1 8.23 3.74 5.19
N GLU A 2 7.10 4.19 4.66
CA GLU A 2 6.32 5.33 5.16
C GLU A 2 4.91 4.88 5.53
N ILE A 3 4.24 5.60 6.43
CA ILE A 3 2.81 5.37 6.72
C ILE A 3 2.02 6.33 5.84
N VAL A 4 1.13 5.77 5.02
CA VAL A 4 0.24 6.53 4.11
C VAL A 4 -1.20 6.35 4.52
N GLU A 5 -1.99 7.40 4.37
CA GLU A 5 -3.43 7.35 4.59
C GLU A 5 -4.12 6.86 3.32
N THR A 6 -4.92 5.80 3.45
CA THR A 6 -5.68 5.17 2.36
C THR A 6 -7.14 5.05 2.75
N ARG A 7 -8.02 4.65 1.83
CA ARG A 7 -9.41 4.29 2.17
C ARG A 7 -9.53 3.15 3.20
N TYR A 8 -8.44 2.41 3.41
CA TYR A 8 -8.32 1.36 4.41
C TYR A 8 -7.65 1.82 5.71
N GLY A 9 -7.48 3.13 5.89
CA GLY A 9 -6.79 3.73 7.03
C GLY A 9 -5.29 3.88 6.78
N LYS A 10 -4.52 3.95 7.87
CA LYS A 10 -3.06 4.09 7.84
C LYS A 10 -2.41 2.76 7.44
N VAL A 11 -1.69 2.76 6.33
CA VAL A 11 -1.01 1.59 5.78
C VAL A 11 0.49 1.84 5.75
N LYS A 12 1.28 0.88 6.25
CA LYS A 12 2.74 0.95 6.12
C LYS A 12 3.14 0.45 4.73
N VAL A 13 3.72 1.33 3.92
CA VAL A 13 4.16 1.01 2.56
C VAL A 13 5.66 1.12 2.42
N LYS A 14 6.27 0.26 1.61
CA LYS A 14 7.67 0.44 1.25
C LYS A 14 7.78 1.60 0.28
N VAL A 15 8.74 2.47 0.51
CA VAL A 15 9.02 3.60 -0.38
C VAL A 15 10.42 3.41 -0.94
N VAL A 16 10.53 3.51 -2.25
CA VAL A 16 11.80 3.52 -2.98
C VAL A 16 11.94 4.90 -3.62
N ILE A 17 13.10 5.52 -3.41
CA ILE A 17 13.44 6.78 -4.07
C ILE A 17 14.12 6.42 -5.38
N THR A 18 13.55 6.91 -6.48
CA THR A 18 14.08 6.74 -7.84
C THR A 18 14.46 8.12 -8.39
N GLU A 19 15.15 8.14 -9.54
CA GLU A 19 15.45 9.39 -10.26
C GLU A 19 14.19 10.18 -10.67
N TYR A 20 13.03 9.51 -10.76
CA TYR A 20 11.72 10.10 -11.09
C TYR A 20 10.88 10.43 -9.84
N GLY A 21 11.43 10.25 -8.62
CA GLY A 21 10.73 10.52 -7.37
C GLY A 21 10.41 9.27 -6.55
N LYS A 22 9.46 9.40 -5.62
CA LYS A 22 9.07 8.33 -4.69
C LYS A 22 8.14 7.33 -5.36
N LYS A 23 8.44 6.05 -5.19
CA LYS A 23 7.58 4.93 -5.59
C LYS A 23 7.17 4.14 -4.35
N TYR A 24 5.86 4.03 -4.14
CA TYR A 24 5.19 3.24 -3.14
C TYR A 24 5.02 1.79 -3.64
N ILE A 25 5.55 0.84 -2.89
CA ILE A 25 5.51 -0.58 -3.20
C ILE A 25 4.64 -1.27 -2.13
N PRO A 26 3.57 -1.99 -2.54
CA PRO A 26 2.78 -2.77 -1.60
C PRO A 26 3.60 -3.93 -1.03
N GLU A 27 3.59 -4.10 0.29
CA GLU A 27 4.19 -5.25 0.97
C GLU A 27 3.12 -6.31 1.26
N PHE A 28 3.42 -7.57 0.96
CA PHE A 28 2.46 -8.67 1.04
C PHE A 28 1.86 -8.84 2.43
N GLU A 29 2.69 -8.89 3.48
CA GLU A 29 2.22 -9.10 4.85
C GLU A 29 1.29 -7.98 5.33
N GLU A 30 1.62 -6.72 5.02
CA GLU A 30 0.76 -5.58 5.36
C GLU A 30 -0.56 -5.64 4.59
N CYS A 31 -0.51 -5.91 3.28
CA CYS A 31 -1.71 -6.00 2.45
C CYS A 31 -2.60 -7.17 2.88
N LYS A 32 -2.00 -8.31 3.24
CA LYS A 32 -2.68 -9.51 3.75
C LYS A 32 -3.37 -9.22 5.08
N LYS A 33 -2.70 -8.53 6.00
CA LYS A 33 -3.27 -8.10 7.27
C LYS A 33 -4.53 -7.27 7.06
N ILE A 34 -4.46 -6.23 6.23
CA ILE A 34 -5.61 -5.36 5.91
C ILE A 34 -6.74 -6.13 5.23
N SER A 35 -6.39 -7.02 4.31
CA SER A 35 -7.34 -7.90 3.61
C SER A 35 -8.16 -8.75 4.57
N ILE A 36 -7.51 -9.36 5.58
CA ILE A 36 -8.17 -10.16 6.61
C ILE A 36 -8.99 -9.28 7.57
N GLU A 37 -8.41 -8.20 8.10
CA GLU A 37 -9.07 -7.31 9.05
C GLU A 37 -10.35 -6.67 8.48
N ARG A 38 -10.35 -6.38 7.18
CA ARG A 38 -11.48 -5.73 6.50
C ARG A 38 -12.33 -6.69 5.69
N ASN A 39 -11.96 -7.96 5.61
CA ASN A 39 -12.61 -8.98 4.79
C ASN A 39 -12.78 -8.54 3.31
N ILE A 40 -11.70 -8.06 2.70
CA ILE A 40 -11.65 -7.60 1.31
C ILE A 40 -10.57 -8.36 0.51
N PRO A 41 -10.67 -8.46 -0.82
CA PRO A 41 -9.63 -9.08 -1.63
C PRO A 41 -8.28 -8.34 -1.49
N ILE A 42 -7.19 -9.09 -1.30
CA ILE A 42 -5.84 -8.53 -1.20
C ILE A 42 -5.45 -7.69 -2.43
N ALA A 43 -5.96 -8.06 -3.61
CA ALA A 43 -5.76 -7.32 -4.85
C ALA A 43 -6.29 -5.89 -4.77
N GLU A 44 -7.38 -5.64 -4.04
CA GLU A 44 -7.90 -4.29 -3.86
C GLU A 44 -6.96 -3.42 -3.01
N VAL A 45 -6.31 -4.01 -2.00
CA VAL A 45 -5.32 -3.32 -1.15
C VAL A 45 -4.07 -2.97 -1.98
N TYR A 46 -3.60 -3.92 -2.79
CA TYR A 46 -2.48 -3.68 -3.72
C TYR A 46 -2.79 -2.54 -4.69
N ASN A 47 -3.95 -2.58 -5.32
CA ASN A 47 -4.35 -1.56 -6.29
C ASN A 47 -4.45 -0.18 -5.65
N GLU A 48 -4.92 -0.09 -4.41
CA GLU A 48 -4.95 1.18 -3.67
C GLU A 48 -3.56 1.78 -3.47
N ILE A 49 -2.58 0.96 -3.08
CA ILE A 49 -1.20 1.40 -2.87
C ILE A 49 -0.55 1.77 -4.21
N ILE A 50 -0.80 0.99 -5.27
CA ILE A 50 -0.25 1.27 -6.61
C ILE A 50 -0.77 2.61 -7.17
N LYS A 51 -2.03 2.97 -6.88
CA LYS A 51 -2.61 4.27 -7.28
C LYS A 51 -1.91 5.49 -6.65
N LEU A 52 -1.09 5.31 -5.61
CA LEU A 52 -0.29 6.38 -5.03
C LEU A 52 0.89 6.80 -5.91
N ASN A 53 1.28 5.96 -6.88
CA ASN A 53 2.40 6.19 -7.79
C ASN A 53 2.03 7.01 -9.04
N LYS A 54 1.13 7.99 -8.91
CA LYS A 54 0.71 8.84 -10.04
C LYS A 54 1.86 9.62 -10.64
#